data_AF-C9DF11-F1
#
_entry.id   AF-C9DF11-F1
#
_cell.length_a   1.000
_cell.length_b   1.000
_cell.length_c   1.000
_cell.angle_alpha   90.00
_cell.angle_beta   90.00
_cell.angle_gamma   90.00
#
_symmetry.space_group_name_H-M   'P 1'
#
loop_
_entity.id
_entity.type
_entity.pdbx_description
1 polymer ?
#
loop_
_entity_poly.entity_id
_entity_poly.type
_entity_poly.pdbx_seq_one_letter_code
_entity_poly.pdbx_strand_id
1 'polypeptide(L)'
;SNAVLLNETIADYTGVPMEIPRAIAVFERYAGPEYKHQEMGQPNVSTERRELVVRWISTVGNYDYIFDWIFHENGTIGIDAG
;
A
#
# COMPACT_ATOMS: atom_id res chain seq x y z
N SER A 1 -3.22 -4.66 13.91
CA SER A 1 -2.60 -4.11 12.69
C SER A 1 -2.09 -5.29 11.88
N ASN A 2 -2.40 -5.36 10.58
CA ASN A 2 -1.89 -6.37 9.65
C ASN A 2 -0.73 -5.83 8.79
N ALA A 3 -0.26 -4.62 9.06
CA ALA A 3 0.88 -4.03 8.38
C ALA A 3 2.20 -4.52 8.97
N VAL A 4 3.16 -4.77 8.07
CA VAL A 4 4.58 -4.96 8.39
C VAL A 4 5.27 -3.61 8.20
N LEU A 5 6.02 -3.18 9.21
CA LEU A 5 6.73 -1.90 9.18
C LEU A 5 8.22 -2.16 8.97
N LEU A 6 8.79 -1.47 8.00
CA LEU A 6 10.21 -1.58 7.65
C LEU A 6 10.95 -0.36 8.19
N ASN A 7 12.12 -0.62 8.78
CA ASN A 7 13.11 0.42 9.02
C ASN A 7 13.93 0.59 7.75
N GLU A 8 14.31 1.82 7.44
CA GLU A 8 15.15 2.13 6.30
C GLU A 8 16.37 2.94 6.76
N THR A 9 17.52 2.72 6.14
CA THR A 9 18.76 3.44 6.46
C THR A 9 19.13 4.38 5.32
N ILE A 10 19.39 5.64 5.68
CA ILE A 10 19.91 6.66 4.77
C ILE A 10 21.22 7.22 5.30
N ALA A 11 21.96 7.97 4.48
CA ALA A 11 23.04 8.82 4.99
C ALA A 11 22.45 10.15 5.48
N ASP A 12 22.88 10.62 6.65
CA ASP A 12 22.60 11.98 7.09
C ASP A 12 23.46 13.01 6.33
N TYR A 13 23.26 14.30 6.64
CA TYR A 13 23.97 15.39 5.95
C TYR A 13 25.48 15.43 6.21
N THR A 14 25.99 14.64 7.16
CA THR A 14 27.42 14.48 7.47
C THR A 14 28.01 13.16 6.96
N GLY A 15 27.18 12.32 6.33
CA GLY A 15 27.58 11.00 5.82
C GLY A 15 27.49 9.88 6.84
N VAL A 16 26.91 10.12 8.03
CA VAL A 16 26.68 9.08 9.04
C VAL A 16 25.39 8.32 8.70
N PRO A 17 25.38 6.97 8.76
CA PRO A 17 24.15 6.20 8.59
C PRO A 17 23.11 6.54 9.66
N MET A 18 21.90 6.88 9.23
CA MET A 18 20.74 7.16 10.06
C MET A 18 19.61 6.18 9.71
N GLU A 19 19.17 5.41 10.69
CA GLU A 19 17.98 4.57 10.56
C GLU A 19 16.72 5.41 10.83
N ILE A 20 15.75 5.33 9.92
CA ILE A 20 14.39 5.86 10.11
C ILE A 20 13.51 4.68 10.53
N PRO A 21 13.08 4.61 11.81
CA PRO A 21 12.27 3.50 12.27
C PRO A 21 10.85 3.59 11.68
N ARG A 22 10.33 2.46 11.18
CA ARG A 22 8.99 2.35 10.58
C ARG A 22 8.77 3.33 9.40
N ALA A 23 9.81 3.51 8.57
CA ALA A 23 9.80 4.42 7.43
C ALA A 23 8.80 4.03 6.35
N ILE A 24 8.60 2.73 6.14
CA ILE A 24 7.70 2.17 5.12
C ILE A 24 6.73 1.21 5.81
N ALA A 25 5.45 1.29 5.45
CA ALA A 25 4.46 0.29 5.81
C ALA A 25 4.09 -0.55 4.58
N VAL A 26 4.15 -1.87 4.73
CA VAL A 26 3.69 -2.83 3.71
C VAL A 26 2.51 -3.60 4.29
N PHE A 27 1.36 -3.56 3.62
CA PHE A 27 0.16 -4.22 4.10
C PHE A 27 -0.79 -4.62 2.98
N GLU A 28 -1.50 -5.72 3.22
CA GLU A 28 -2.58 -6.15 2.34
C GLU A 28 -3.92 -5.56 2.80
N ARG A 29 -4.80 -5.21 1.87
CA ARG A 29 -6.18 -4.83 2.17
C ARG A 29 -7.18 -5.49 1.22
N TYR A 30 -8.37 -5.78 1.73
CA TYR A 30 -9.53 -6.07 0.91
C TYR A 30 -10.00 -4.78 0.21
N ALA A 31 -10.28 -4.86 -1.09
CA ALA A 31 -10.65 -3.71 -1.92
C ALA A 31 -11.92 -3.97 -2.76
N GLY A 32 -12.88 -4.70 -2.19
CA GLY A 32 -14.15 -5.00 -2.87
C GLY A 32 -14.12 -6.33 -3.63
N PRO A 33 -15.15 -6.64 -4.44
CA PRO A 33 -15.11 -7.77 -5.35
C PRO A 33 -14.15 -7.49 -6.52
N GLU A 34 -13.23 -8.41 -6.81
CA GLU A 34 -12.34 -8.31 -7.99
C GLU A 34 -13.14 -8.44 -9.28
N TYR A 35 -13.96 -9.49 -9.34
CA TYR A 35 -15.00 -9.63 -10.35
C TYR A 35 -16.23 -10.32 -9.76
N LYS A 36 -17.37 -10.11 -10.42
CA LYS A 36 -18.65 -10.71 -10.04
C LYS A 36 -19.48 -11.01 -11.28
N HIS A 37 -20.10 -12.19 -11.29
CA HIS A 37 -21.12 -12.56 -12.27
C HIS A 37 -22.27 -13.30 -11.56
N GLN A 38 -23.48 -12.76 -11.67
CA GLN A 38 -24.71 -13.35 -11.15
C GLN A 38 -25.66 -13.61 -12.31
N GLU A 39 -25.68 -14.84 -12.79
CA GLU A 39 -26.64 -15.29 -13.81
C GLU A 39 -27.93 -15.77 -13.14
N MET A 40 -29.08 -15.54 -13.79
CA MET A 40 -30.38 -15.91 -13.22
C MET A 40 -30.51 -17.44 -13.19
N GLY A 41 -30.86 -17.99 -12.03
CA GLY A 41 -31.01 -19.45 -11.86
C GLY A 41 -29.68 -20.24 -11.79
N GLN A 42 -28.53 -19.56 -11.73
CA GLN A 42 -27.21 -20.17 -11.53
C GLN A 42 -26.58 -19.71 -10.20
N PRO A 43 -25.64 -20.48 -9.61
CA PRO A 43 -24.87 -20.03 -8.46
C PRO A 43 -24.07 -18.75 -8.76
N ASN A 44 -23.98 -17.85 -7.79
CA ASN A 44 -23.16 -16.65 -7.88
C ASN A 44 -21.67 -16.98 -8.02
N VAL A 45 -20.95 -16.28 -8.89
CA VAL A 45 -19.48 -16.29 -8.95
C VAL A 45 -18.97 -14.93 -8.50
N SER A 46 -18.13 -14.91 -7.47
CA SER A 46 -17.48 -13.68 -6.98
C SER A 46 -16.14 -14.01 -6.37
N THR A 47 -15.18 -13.13 -6.59
CA THR A 47 -13.85 -13.17 -5.98
C THR A 47 -13.59 -11.85 -5.28
N GLU A 48 -12.80 -11.87 -4.22
CA GLU A 48 -12.34 -10.67 -3.54
C GLU A 48 -11.16 -10.05 -4.29
N ARG A 49 -11.07 -8.72 -4.28
CA ARG A 49 -9.87 -7.98 -4.66
C ARG A 49 -9.01 -7.83 -3.43
N ARG A 50 -7.75 -8.27 -3.52
CA ARG A 50 -6.70 -7.89 -2.58
C ARG A 50 -5.74 -6.92 -3.23
N GLU A 51 -5.29 -5.95 -2.44
CA GLU A 51 -4.30 -4.96 -2.82
C GLU A 51 -3.14 -5.02 -1.84
N LEU A 52 -1.92 -5.13 -2.34
CA LEU A 52 -0.71 -4.93 -1.56
C LEU A 52 -0.31 -3.47 -1.67
N VAL A 53 -0.29 -2.77 -0.54
CA VAL A 53 0.06 -1.35 -0.46
C VAL A 53 1.45 -1.21 0.15
N VAL A 54 2.30 -0.43 -0.52
CA VAL A 54 3.55 0.10 0.01
C VAL A 54 3.36 1.58 0.27
N ARG A 55 3.29 1.95 1.55
CA ARG A 55 3.02 3.31 2.01
C ARG A 55 4.27 3.97 2.57
N TRP A 56 4.50 5.21 2.15
CA TRP A 56 5.51 6.11 2.69
C TRP A 56 4.87 7.46 3.06
N ILE A 57 5.31 8.07 4.17
CA ILE A 57 4.85 9.39 4.62
C ILE A 57 6.06 10.30 4.81
N SER A 58 5.95 11.53 4.31
CA SER A 58 6.98 12.56 4.48
C SER A 58 6.38 13.87 4.96
N THR A 59 6.93 14.41 6.05
CA THR A 59 6.58 15.74 6.55
C THR A 59 7.64 16.74 6.08
N VAL A 60 7.22 17.79 5.38
CA VAL A 60 8.09 18.89 4.95
C VAL A 60 7.44 20.22 5.31
N GLY A 61 8.02 20.92 6.28
CA GLY A 61 7.44 22.16 6.80
C GLY A 61 6.10 21.90 7.50
N ASN A 62 5.02 22.44 6.93
CA ASN A 62 3.65 22.33 7.46
C ASN A 62 2.78 21.30 6.74
N TYR A 63 3.34 20.51 5.82
CA TYR A 63 2.62 19.50 5.06
C TYR A 63 3.10 18.10 5.39
N ASP A 64 2.16 17.18 5.45
CA ASP A 64 2.36 15.74 5.53
C ASP A 64 1.85 15.12 4.22
N TYR A 65 2.75 14.46 3.49
CA TYR A 65 2.42 13.80 2.23
C TYR A 65 2.35 12.29 2.44
N ILE A 66 1.30 11.65 1.94
CA ILE A 66 1.14 10.20 1.97
C ILE A 66 1.25 9.66 0.54
N PHE A 67 2.17 8.73 0.31
CA PHE A 67 2.34 8.07 -0.98
C PHE A 67 2.01 6.59 -0.85
N ASP A 68 1.06 6.12 -1.64
CA ASP A 68 0.68 4.71 -1.72
C ASP A 68 1.03 4.15 -3.11
N TRP A 69 1.89 3.13 -3.14
CA TRP A 69 2.06 2.26 -4.31
C TRP A 69 1.20 1.02 -4.12
N ILE A 70 0.22 0.83 -5.00
CA ILE A 70 -0.85 -0.15 -4.81
C ILE A 70 -0.73 -1.22 -5.91
N PHE A 71 -0.41 -2.44 -5.52
CA PHE A 71 -0.31 -3.58 -6.42
C PHE A 71 -1.58 -4.41 -6.32
N HIS A 72 -2.27 -4.56 -7.46
CA HIS A 72 -3.49 -5.35 -7.56
C HIS A 72 -3.16 -6.77 -8.05
N GLU A 73 -3.89 -7.79 -7.59
CA GLU A 73 -3.70 -9.18 -8.05
C GLU A 73 -3.90 -9.36 -9.57
N ASN A 74 -4.69 -8.47 -10.20
CA ASN A 74 -4.94 -8.47 -11.64
C ASN A 74 -3.82 -7.81 -12.48
N GLY A 75 -2.73 -7.35 -11.85
CA GLY A 75 -1.58 -6.74 -12.51
C GLY A 75 -1.64 -5.20 -12.65
N THR A 76 -2.72 -4.56 -12.21
CA THR A 76 -2.79 -3.09 -12.15
C THR A 76 -1.82 -2.54 -11.10
N ILE A 77 -1.24 -1.37 -11.38
CA ILE A 77 -0.45 -0.58 -10.42
C ILE A 77 -1.12 0.77 -10.24
N GLY A 78 -1.56 1.07 -9.02
CA GLY A 78 -2.05 2.37 -8.60
C GLY A 78 -0.97 3.19 -7.90
N ILE A 79 -1.04 4.51 -8.04
CA ILE A 79 -0.17 5.47 -7.35
C ILE A 79 -1.06 6.61 -6.84
N ASP A 80 -1.23 6.70 -5.53
CA ASP A 80 -2.02 7.76 -4.88
C ASP A 80 -1.10 8.69 -4.08
N ALA A 81 -1.43 9.98 -4.08
CA ALA A 81 -0.81 11.00 -3.24
C ALA A 81 -1.89 11.70 -2.41
N GLY A 82 -1.74 11.67 -1.08
CA GLY A 82 -2.64 12.26 -0.09
C GLY A 82 -2.02 13.39 0.70
#